data_AF-A0A370X2S5-F1
#
_entry.id   AF-A0A370X2S5-F1
#
_cell.length_a   1.000
_cell.length_b   1.000
_cell.length_c   1.000
_cell.angle_alpha   90.00
_cell.angle_beta   90.00
_cell.angle_gamma   90.00
#
_symmetry.space_group_name_H-M   'P 1'
#
loop_
_entity.id
_entity.type
_entity.pdbx_description
1 polymer ?
#
loop_
_entity_poly.entity_id
_entity_poly.type
_entity_poly.pdbx_seq_one_letter_code
_entity_poly.pdbx_strand_id
1 'polypeptide(L)'
;MSNVDKMCLRLLVICFLPMIAAVPIAMAVSAFNDAFVRMGALPMSPDLPWLITLVAAAACVILFAVQAARIWRWKEGRSLSCPNCGCLLGGIREGRWGPHRKCLGCRNNHAERSL
;
A
#
# COMPACT_ATOMS: atom_id res chain seq x y z
N MET A 1 0.66 -0.13 23.10
CA MET A 1 0.34 -0.51 21.70
C MET A 1 0.92 -1.88 21.42
N SER A 2 0.05 -2.88 21.23
CA SER A 2 0.42 -4.28 21.04
C SER A 2 1.19 -4.49 19.72
N ASN A 3 1.89 -5.61 19.57
CA ASN A 3 2.56 -5.94 18.30
C ASN A 3 1.55 -6.15 17.16
N VAL A 4 0.33 -6.60 17.48
CA VAL A 4 -0.78 -6.75 16.54
C VAL A 4 -1.26 -5.38 16.07
N ASP A 5 -1.41 -4.39 16.96
CA ASP A 5 -1.82 -3.03 16.59
C ASP A 5 -0.80 -2.40 15.63
N LYS A 6 0.50 -2.60 15.89
CA LYS A 6 1.59 -2.14 15.02
C LYS A 6 1.54 -2.80 13.65
N MET A 7 1.18 -4.08 13.58
CA MET A 7 0.99 -4.80 12.33
C MET A 7 -0.19 -4.24 11.54
N CYS A 8 -1.37 -4.12 12.18
CA CYS A 8 -2.57 -3.57 11.56
C CYS A 8 -2.35 -2.15 11.05
N LEU A 9 -1.71 -1.28 11.85
CA LEU A 9 -1.40 0.09 11.46
C LEU A 9 -0.51 0.13 10.21
N ARG A 10 0.52 -0.71 10.12
CA ARG A 10 1.40 -0.76 8.94
C ARG A 10 0.68 -1.26 7.69
N LEU A 11 -0.23 -2.22 7.83
CA LEU A 11 -1.05 -2.71 6.71
C LEU A 11 -2.03 -1.64 6.21
N LEU A 12 -2.65 -0.90 7.15
CA LEU A 12 -3.60 0.18 6.84
C LEU A 12 -2.91 1.40 6.21
N VAL A 13 -1.71 1.79 6.68
CA VAL A 13 -0.95 2.92 6.11
C VAL A 13 -0.73 2.76 4.59
N ILE A 14 -0.48 1.54 4.12
CA ILE A 14 -0.30 1.26 2.68
C ILE A 14 -1.60 1.52 1.89
N CYS A 15 -2.77 1.35 2.50
CA CYS A 15 -4.06 1.54 1.83
C CYS A 15 -4.36 3.02 1.59
N PHE A 16 -3.84 3.94 2.40
CA PHE A 16 -4.04 5.38 2.24
C PHE A 16 -3.05 6.03 1.27
N LEU A 17 -1.94 5.36 0.98
CA LEU A 17 -0.87 5.84 0.11
C LEU A 17 -1.33 6.24 -1.32
N PRO A 18 -2.21 5.48 -2.01
CA PRO A 18 -2.70 5.86 -3.32
C PRO A 18 -3.56 7.13 -3.25
N MET A 19 -4.39 7.26 -2.21
CA MET A 19 -5.26 8.43 -2.02
C MET A 19 -4.44 9.70 -1.75
N ILE A 20 -3.45 9.60 -0.86
CA ILE A 20 -2.53 10.70 -0.55
C ILE A 20 -1.74 11.13 -1.80
N ALA A 21 -1.35 10.18 -2.66
CA ALA A 21 -0.64 10.48 -3.90
C ALA A 21 -1.57 11.02 -5.01
N ALA A 22 -2.82 10.57 -5.08
CA ALA A 22 -3.75 10.94 -6.15
C ALA A 22 -4.23 12.38 -6.07
N VAL A 23 -4.44 12.92 -4.86
CA VAL A 23 -4.86 14.32 -4.67
C VAL A 23 -3.88 15.32 -5.29
N PRO A 24 -2.57 15.32 -4.95
CA PRO A 24 -1.62 16.25 -5.55
C PRO A 24 -1.43 16.01 -7.05
N ILE A 25 -1.53 14.77 -7.53
CA ILE A 25 -1.48 14.46 -8.97
C ILE A 25 -2.68 15.09 -9.69
N ALA A 26 -3.89 14.91 -9.17
CA ALA A 26 -5.10 15.49 -9.75
C ALA A 26 -5.02 17.02 -9.77
N MET A 27 -4.52 17.65 -8.70
CA MET A 27 -4.30 19.10 -8.64
C MET A 27 -3.24 19.58 -9.65
N ALA A 28 -2.15 18.83 -9.82
CA ALA A 28 -1.11 19.15 -10.79
C ALA A 28 -1.64 19.05 -12.22
N VAL A 29 -2.43 18.01 -12.51
CA VAL A 29 -3.06 17.81 -13.82
C VAL A 29 -4.07 18.91 -14.12
N SER A 30 -4.92 19.30 -13.15
CA SER A 30 -5.86 20.41 -13.35
C SER A 30 -5.15 21.74 -13.59
N ALA A 31 -4.13 22.06 -12.78
CA ALA A 31 -3.34 23.28 -12.95
C ALA A 31 -2.61 23.32 -14.30
N PHE A 32 -2.09 22.18 -14.76
CA PHE A 32 -1.43 22.06 -16.05
C PHE A 32 -2.43 22.24 -17.21
N ASN A 33 -3.62 21.65 -17.12
CA ASN A 33 -4.67 21.81 -18.12
C ASN A 33 -5.13 23.27 -18.21
N ASP A 34 -5.37 23.93 -17.08
CA ASP A 34 -5.76 25.34 -17.04
C ASP A 34 -4.70 26.26 -17.65
N ALA A 35 -3.42 26.01 -17.37
CA ALA A 35 -2.32 26.74 -17.98
C ALA A 35 -2.25 26.52 -19.50
N PHE A 36 -2.50 25.30 -19.96
CA PHE A 36 -2.50 24.95 -21.37
C PHE A 36 -3.64 25.64 -22.15
N VAL A 37 -4.84 25.65 -21.58
CA VAL A 37 -6.00 26.35 -22.15
C VAL A 37 -5.75 27.86 -22.23
N ARG A 38 -5.13 28.46 -21.21
CA ARG A 38 -4.76 29.90 -21.24
C ARG A 38 -3.75 30.25 -22.33
N MET A 39 -2.95 29.29 -22.81
CA MET A 39 -2.04 29.47 -23.94
C MET A 39 -2.73 29.32 -25.31
N GLY A 40 -4.06 29.18 -25.34
CA GLY A 40 -4.85 29.08 -26.57
C GLY A 40 -4.94 27.66 -27.14
N ALA A 41 -4.48 26.66 -26.39
CA ALA A 41 -4.63 25.27 -26.77
C ALA A 41 -5.99 24.69 -26.37
N LEU A 42 -6.39 23.60 -27.01
CA LEU A 42 -7.62 22.88 -26.65
C LEU A 42 -7.48 22.20 -25.27
N PRO A 43 -8.54 22.16 -24.46
CA PRO A 43 -8.50 21.48 -23.17
C PRO A 43 -8.23 19.99 -23.36
N MET A 44 -7.33 19.42 -22.55
CA MET A 44 -7.32 17.98 -22.33
C MET A 44 -8.65 17.59 -21.66
N SER A 45 -9.11 16.36 -21.91
CA SER A 45 -10.49 15.97 -21.60
C SER A 45 -10.94 16.42 -20.19
N PRO A 46 -12.13 17.02 -20.07
CA PRO A 46 -12.58 17.61 -18.81
C PRO A 46 -12.74 16.56 -17.68
N ASP A 47 -12.89 15.29 -18.04
CA ASP A 47 -13.12 14.19 -17.09
C ASP A 47 -11.83 13.57 -16.53
N LEU A 48 -10.65 13.97 -17.03
CA LEU A 48 -9.37 13.37 -16.66
C LEU A 48 -9.05 13.46 -15.15
N PRO A 49 -9.26 14.60 -14.46
CA PRO A 49 -9.00 14.71 -13.03
C PRO A 49 -9.91 13.78 -12.20
N TRP A 50 -11.18 13.67 -12.59
CA TRP A 50 -12.15 12.79 -11.94
C TRP A 50 -11.77 11.32 -12.11
N LEU A 51 -11.39 10.90 -13.31
CA LEU A 51 -10.89 9.55 -13.59
C LEU A 51 -9.69 9.17 -12.72
N ILE A 52 -8.73 10.09 -12.53
CA ILE A 52 -7.57 9.85 -11.66
C ILE A 52 -8.02 9.56 -10.22
N THR A 53 -8.96 10.35 -9.70
CA THR A 53 -9.47 10.13 -8.33
C THR A 53 -10.25 8.82 -8.19
N LEU A 54 -11.05 8.44 -9.19
CA LEU A 54 -11.78 7.17 -9.19
C LEU A 54 -10.84 5.96 -9.22
N VAL A 55 -9.82 5.99 -10.08
CA VAL A 55 -8.82 4.91 -10.17
C VAL A 55 -8.08 4.79 -8.84
N ALA A 56 -7.72 5.90 -8.21
CA ALA A 56 -7.08 5.88 -6.91
C ALA A 56 -7.98 5.33 -5.80
N ALA A 57 -9.27 5.72 -5.78
CA ALA A 57 -10.24 5.19 -4.84
C ALA A 57 -10.43 3.67 -5.01
N ALA A 58 -10.57 3.20 -6.25
CA ALA A 58 -10.64 1.78 -6.57
C ALA A 58 -9.38 1.03 -6.09
N ALA A 59 -8.18 1.59 -6.33
CA ALA A 59 -6.93 1.01 -5.86
C ALA A 59 -6.88 0.90 -4.33
N CYS A 60 -7.38 1.91 -3.59
CA CYS A 60 -7.47 1.87 -2.13
C CYS A 60 -8.36 0.72 -1.64
N VAL A 61 -9.54 0.54 -2.27
CA VAL A 61 -10.47 -0.55 -1.92
C VAL A 61 -9.85 -1.92 -2.18
N ILE A 62 -9.21 -2.09 -3.34
CA ILE A 62 -8.52 -3.34 -3.69
C ILE A 62 -7.41 -3.65 -2.68
N LEU A 63 -6.56 -2.67 -2.37
CA LEU A 63 -5.49 -2.85 -1.38
C LEU A 63 -6.07 -3.20 -0.01
N PHE A 64 -7.13 -2.53 0.43
CA PHE A 64 -7.78 -2.83 1.69
C PHE A 64 -8.29 -4.28 1.72
N ALA A 65 -9.00 -4.73 0.68
CA ALA A 65 -9.50 -6.09 0.57
C ALA A 65 -8.36 -7.14 0.59
N VAL A 66 -7.26 -6.88 -0.12
CA VAL A 66 -6.07 -7.75 -0.11
C VAL A 66 -5.49 -7.85 1.30
N GLN A 67 -5.37 -6.74 2.02
CA GLN A 67 -4.78 -6.71 3.36
C GLN A 67 -5.70 -7.37 4.39
N ALA A 68 -7.01 -7.18 4.28
CA ALA A 68 -8.01 -7.90 5.08
C ALA A 68 -7.92 -9.42 4.85
N ALA A 69 -7.80 -9.86 3.60
CA ALA A 69 -7.63 -11.27 3.26
C ALA A 69 -6.31 -11.86 3.81
N ARG A 70 -5.24 -11.05 3.92
CA ARG A 70 -3.98 -11.49 4.56
C ARG A 70 -4.12 -11.65 6.06
N ILE A 71 -4.80 -10.71 6.73
CA ILE A 71 -5.09 -10.80 8.17
C ILE A 71 -5.97 -12.01 8.46
N TRP A 72 -6.99 -12.25 7.62
CA TRP A 72 -7.87 -13.40 7.77
C TRP A 72 -7.10 -14.72 7.63
N ARG A 73 -6.29 -14.88 6.58
CA ARG A 73 -5.43 -16.07 6.42
C ARG A 73 -4.45 -16.26 7.58
N TRP A 74 -3.95 -15.17 8.16
CA TRP A 74 -3.12 -15.23 9.36
C TRP A 74 -3.88 -15.74 10.58
N LYS A 75 -5.11 -15.25 10.79
CA LYS A 75 -5.97 -15.70 11.88
C LYS A 75 -6.32 -17.19 11.77
N GLU A 76 -6.43 -17.72 10.55
CA GLU A 76 -6.65 -19.14 10.28
C GLU A 76 -5.37 -20.01 10.40
N GLY A 77 -4.22 -19.41 10.73
CA GLY A 77 -2.94 -20.14 10.79
C GLY A 77 -2.39 -20.54 9.42
N ARG A 78 -2.99 -20.08 8.31
CA ARG A 78 -2.57 -20.38 6.94
C ARG A 78 -1.47 -19.45 6.41
N SER A 79 -0.75 -18.77 7.30
CA SER A 79 0.29 -17.81 6.94
C SER A 79 1.52 -17.97 7.82
N LEU A 80 2.70 -17.70 7.25
CA LEU A 80 3.94 -17.64 8.00
C LEU A 80 3.85 -16.57 9.09
N SER A 81 4.06 -17.00 10.32
CA SER A 81 3.99 -16.17 11.52
C SER A 81 5.38 -16.06 12.17
N CYS A 82 5.67 -14.92 12.78
CA CYS A 82 6.94 -14.73 13.47
C CYS A 82 7.01 -15.64 14.70
N PRO A 83 8.09 -16.42 14.89
CA PRO A 83 8.21 -17.33 16.03
C PRO A 83 8.29 -16.62 17.38
N ASN A 84 8.69 -15.34 17.40
CA ASN A 84 8.83 -14.56 18.63
C ASN A 84 7.53 -13.84 19.04
N CYS A 85 6.82 -13.23 18.08
CA CYS A 85 5.66 -12.37 18.39
C CYS A 85 4.33 -12.83 17.75
N GLY A 86 4.33 -13.96 17.03
CA GLY A 86 3.16 -14.52 16.37
C GLY A 86 2.58 -13.70 15.21
N CYS A 87 3.10 -12.49 14.95
CA CYS A 87 2.57 -11.59 13.93
C CYS A 87 2.94 -12.03 12.51
N LEU A 88 2.15 -11.60 11.52
CA LEU A 88 2.34 -11.88 10.10
C LEU A 88 3.74 -11.47 9.60
N LEU A 89 4.40 -12.39 8.89
CA LEU A 89 5.62 -12.10 8.15
C LEU A 89 5.30 -11.36 6.85
N GLY A 90 6.11 -10.36 6.53
CA GLY A 90 6.04 -9.62 5.27
C GLY A 90 6.43 -10.47 4.05
N GLY A 91 6.41 -9.84 2.89
CA GLY A 91 6.92 -10.46 1.66
C GLY A 91 8.41 -10.78 1.76
N ILE A 92 8.86 -11.72 0.91
CA ILE A 92 10.27 -12.02 0.73
C ILE A 92 10.96 -10.76 0.20
N ARG A 93 12.11 -10.44 0.78
CA ARG A 93 13.02 -9.41 0.28
C ARG A 93 14.38 -10.04 0.07
N GLU A 94 14.95 -9.81 -1.10
CA GLU A 94 16.35 -10.14 -1.33
C GLU A 94 17.24 -9.16 -0.59
N GLY A 95 18.26 -9.70 0.09
CA GLY A 95 19.26 -8.92 0.80
C GLY A 95 20.65 -9.48 0.56
N ARG A 96 21.67 -8.73 1.01
CA ARG A 96 23.10 -9.09 0.85
C ARG A 96 23.45 -10.50 1.34
N TRP A 97 22.69 -11.02 2.30
CA TRP A 97 22.90 -12.32 2.96
C TRP A 97 21.87 -13.38 2.54
N GLY A 98 21.09 -13.11 1.49
CA GLY A 98 20.03 -13.99 0.98
C GLY A 98 18.60 -13.48 1.23
N PRO A 99 17.59 -14.25 0.78
CA PRO A 99 16.18 -13.90 0.96
C PRO A 99 15.78 -13.93 2.43
N HIS A 100 15.15 -12.84 2.87
CA HIS A 100 14.66 -12.67 4.23
C HIS A 100 13.24 -12.10 4.24
N ARG A 101 12.48 -12.43 5.27
CA ARG A 101 11.14 -11.91 5.53
C ARG A 101 11.17 -11.04 6.78
N LYS A 102 10.57 -9.86 6.70
CA LYS A 102 10.49 -8.92 7.84
C LYS A 102 9.16 -9.08 8.56
N CYS A 103 9.19 -9.27 9.88
CA CYS A 103 7.96 -9.33 10.67
C CYS A 103 7.25 -7.97 10.69
N LEU A 104 5.94 -7.96 10.43
CA LEU A 104 5.13 -6.74 10.43
C LEU A 104 4.77 -6.24 11.83
N GLY A 105 4.97 -7.04 12.88
CA GLY A 105 4.83 -6.62 14.29
C GLY A 105 6.15 -6.10 14.87
N CYS A 106 7.08 -7.00 15.17
CA CYS A 106 8.34 -6.69 15.86
C CYS A 106 9.46 -6.11 14.97
N ARG A 107 9.31 -6.12 13.64
CA ARG A 107 10.34 -5.68 12.64
C ARG A 107 11.60 -6.54 12.56
N ASN A 108 11.68 -7.67 13.25
CA ASN A 108 12.81 -8.58 13.09
C ASN A 108 12.84 -9.19 11.69
N ASN A 109 14.06 -9.42 11.19
CA ASN A 109 14.30 -10.11 9.93
C ASN A 109 14.49 -11.60 10.22
N HIS A 110 13.79 -12.43 9.48
CA HIS A 110 13.90 -13.88 9.55
C HIS A 110 14.39 -14.37 8.20
N ALA A 111 15.49 -15.11 8.17
CA ALA A 111 16.00 -15.70 6.94
C ALA A 111 15.00 -16.75 6.45
N GLU A 112 14.70 -16.78 5.15
CA GLU A 112 13.71 -17.71 4.61
C GLU A 112 14.09 -19.17 4.83
N ARG A 113 15.38 -19.49 4.80
CA ARG A 113 15.93 -20.82 5.11
C ARG A 113 15.75 -21.28 6.57
N SER A 114 15.24 -20.42 7.46
CA SER A 114 15.15 -20.68 8.91
C SER A 114 13.72 -20.60 9.46
N LEU A 115 12.74 -20.47 8.57
CA LEU A 115 11.30 -20.41 8.85
C LEU A 115 10.62 -21.69 8.40
#